data_AF-A0A972U173-F1
#
_entry.id   AF-A0A972U173-F1
#
_cell.length_a   1.000
_cell.length_b   1.000
_cell.length_c   1.000
_cell.angle_alpha   90.00
_cell.angle_beta   90.00
_cell.angle_gamma   90.00
#
_symmetry.space_group_name_H-M   'P 1'
#
loop_
_entity.id
_entity.type
_entity.pdbx_description
1 polymer ?
#
loop_
_entity_poly.entity_id
_entity_poly.type
_entity_poly.pdbx_seq_one_letter_code
_entity_poly.pdbx_strand_id
1 'polypeptide(L)'
;DRVWLPIDARSAAHVSAWIADLRNAYPATPLTRLALLPAPNGNPEGTRHIGTKGISDWFRKLVELLEQAIVIAHLHAATDVPVADLCNVLAADVGPEMLTVNGQQRQLPPAAQHMLADYLNDLRARHDPQRHKHAPPADQLPLFPCPFARQGKRSARTFVHPSRFASLGDNWPQQAAQYASPGLPGSNLGAARISPDDLQMRLFRHTYLQHLVDAGVSIFIVAELADHANVQTTIDSYVRVKEERLREAVDTLNEYHIDLLGKPRRHQLPLINQSGRDVVTNACSHPEVLALGSEGCDNDRSCYRCDHYSADPSNIPDIQAEIQTCIRSINLIETARENDMKPHRLAVLKERRHGWQQMLDNLNELLDGLEPSERERVELAAQVVRQFRNQVRSGGINVGGASPSALGPIGAL
;
A
#
# COMPACT_ATOMS: atom_id res chain seq x y z
N ASP A 1 -13.23 29.11 17.90
CA ASP A 1 -12.15 28.18 17.51
C ASP A 1 -12.51 27.50 16.20
N ARG A 2 -11.94 27.95 15.08
CA ARG A 2 -12.13 27.32 13.76
C ARG A 2 -10.85 26.59 13.43
N VAL A 3 -10.82 25.29 13.68
CA VAL A 3 -9.73 24.42 13.24
C VAL A 3 -9.84 24.30 11.72
N TRP A 4 -8.76 24.65 11.02
CA TRP A 4 -8.69 24.44 9.57
C TRP A 4 -8.38 22.97 9.32
N LEU A 5 -9.34 22.25 8.74
CA LEU A 5 -9.10 20.86 8.33
C LEU A 5 -8.31 20.88 7.02
N PRO A 6 -7.11 20.27 6.94
CA PRO A 6 -6.31 20.17 5.72
C PRO A 6 -6.90 19.07 4.80
N ILE A 7 -8.19 19.20 4.50
CA ILE A 7 -8.89 18.37 3.53
C ILE A 7 -8.94 19.11 2.20
N ASP A 8 -8.79 18.39 1.11
CA ASP A 8 -8.89 18.97 -0.22
C ASP A 8 -10.31 19.50 -0.51
N ALA A 9 -10.43 20.33 -1.54
CA ALA A 9 -11.70 20.98 -1.89
C ALA A 9 -12.84 19.99 -2.17
N ARG A 10 -12.53 18.80 -2.72
CA ARG A 10 -13.53 17.76 -2.99
C ARG A 10 -14.04 17.16 -1.68
N SER A 11 -13.15 16.81 -0.76
CA SER A 11 -13.52 16.32 0.57
C SER A 11 -14.35 17.35 1.35
N ALA A 12 -13.97 18.63 1.30
CA ALA A 12 -14.73 19.71 1.92
C ALA A 12 -16.14 19.87 1.30
N ALA A 13 -16.26 19.72 -0.02
CA ALA A 13 -17.54 19.75 -0.71
C ALA A 13 -18.45 18.59 -0.28
N HIS A 14 -17.90 17.38 -0.11
CA HIS A 14 -18.66 16.23 0.40
C HIS A 14 -19.20 16.46 1.82
N VAL A 15 -18.39 17.00 2.73
CA VAL A 15 -18.85 17.33 4.09
C VAL A 15 -19.94 18.41 4.05
N SER A 16 -19.78 19.41 3.19
CA SER A 16 -20.76 20.50 3.05
C SER A 16 -22.10 20.01 2.50
N ALA A 17 -22.07 19.14 1.47
CA ALA A 17 -23.27 18.50 0.92
C ALA A 17 -23.97 17.64 1.97
N TRP A 18 -23.19 16.84 2.72
CA TRP A 18 -23.72 16.04 3.82
C TRP A 18 -24.38 16.88 4.92
N ILE A 19 -23.80 18.02 5.29
CA ILE A 19 -24.42 18.95 6.24
C ILE A 19 -25.77 19.48 5.70
N ALA A 20 -25.89 19.72 4.39
CA ALA A 20 -27.16 20.13 3.79
C ALA A 20 -28.22 19.01 3.90
N ASP A 21 -27.83 17.76 3.62
CA ASP A 21 -28.70 16.59 3.77
C ASP A 21 -29.17 16.42 5.22
N LEU A 22 -28.27 16.60 6.20
CA LEU A 22 -28.63 16.56 7.61
C LEU A 22 -29.65 17.62 8.00
N ARG A 23 -29.52 18.84 7.48
CA ARG A 23 -30.49 19.92 7.74
C ARG A 23 -31.86 19.61 7.15
N ASN A 24 -31.90 18.96 6.00
CA ASN A 24 -33.16 18.52 5.39
C ASN A 24 -33.80 17.36 6.17
N ALA A 25 -32.98 16.43 6.68
CA ALA A 25 -33.45 15.30 7.48
C ALA A 25 -33.94 15.72 8.88
N TYR A 26 -33.34 16.77 9.46
CA TYR A 26 -33.62 17.26 10.81
C TYR A 26 -33.90 18.77 10.82
N PRO A 27 -34.99 19.25 10.19
CA PRO A 27 -35.23 20.66 9.96
C PRO A 27 -35.48 21.45 11.26
N ALA A 28 -35.94 20.79 12.33
CA ALA A 28 -36.23 21.40 13.62
C ALA A 28 -34.99 21.50 14.53
N THR A 29 -33.89 20.82 14.22
CA THR A 29 -32.72 20.77 15.08
C THR A 29 -31.70 21.84 14.69
N PRO A 30 -31.27 22.71 15.61
CA PRO A 30 -30.21 23.68 15.35
C PRO A 30 -28.90 22.98 14.93
N LEU A 31 -28.18 23.56 13.96
CA LEU A 31 -26.93 22.98 13.44
C LEU A 31 -25.88 22.74 14.53
N THR A 32 -25.81 23.60 15.55
CA THR A 32 -24.89 23.48 16.69
C THR A 32 -25.17 22.26 17.58
N ARG A 33 -26.36 21.67 17.46
CA ARG A 33 -26.78 20.47 18.18
C ARG A 33 -26.84 19.22 17.31
N LEU A 34 -26.74 19.36 16.00
CA LEU A 34 -26.77 18.23 15.08
C LEU A 34 -25.48 17.44 15.19
N ALA A 35 -25.61 16.13 15.41
CA ALA A 35 -24.47 15.24 15.29
C ALA A 35 -24.04 15.19 13.81
N LEU A 36 -22.73 15.33 13.54
CA LEU A 36 -22.21 15.19 12.18
C LEU A 36 -22.49 13.79 11.59
N LEU A 37 -22.50 12.76 12.43
CA LEU A 37 -22.90 11.40 12.05
C LEU A 37 -23.97 10.92 13.05
N PRO A 38 -25.26 11.21 12.79
CA PRO A 38 -26.34 10.86 13.70
C PRO A 38 -26.58 9.35 13.72
N ALA A 39 -26.97 8.80 14.88
CA ALA A 39 -27.34 7.40 15.01
C ALA A 39 -28.57 7.10 14.14
N PRO A 40 -28.57 6.02 13.34
CA PRO A 40 -29.60 5.78 12.33
C PRO A 40 -30.96 5.36 12.89
N ASN A 41 -31.02 4.83 14.11
CA ASN A 41 -32.24 4.30 14.71
C ASN A 41 -32.51 4.98 16.05
N GLY A 42 -33.75 5.41 16.32
CA GLY A 42 -34.14 6.00 17.61
C GLY A 42 -33.48 7.36 17.88
N ASN A 43 -33.37 8.20 16.86
CA ASN A 43 -32.75 9.52 16.94
C ASN A 43 -33.57 10.55 16.14
N PRO A 44 -34.81 10.84 16.58
CA PRO A 44 -35.73 11.70 15.82
C PRO A 44 -35.21 13.14 15.67
N GLU A 45 -34.41 13.61 16.62
CA GLU A 45 -33.83 14.96 16.63
C GLU A 45 -32.43 15.03 15.99
N GLY A 46 -31.84 13.92 15.58
CA GLY A 46 -30.50 13.92 14.96
C GLY A 46 -29.34 14.31 15.89
N THR A 47 -29.58 14.44 17.19
CA THR A 47 -28.58 14.92 18.17
C THR A 47 -27.67 13.82 18.69
N ARG A 48 -28.09 12.57 18.64
CA ARG A 48 -27.29 11.45 19.15
C ARG A 48 -26.30 10.98 18.09
N HIS A 49 -25.01 10.96 18.43
CA HIS A 49 -23.97 10.43 17.55
C HIS A 49 -24.10 8.91 17.36
N ILE A 50 -23.72 8.42 16.19
CA ILE A 50 -23.53 6.98 15.97
C ILE A 50 -22.43 6.46 16.92
N GLY A 51 -22.69 5.34 17.58
CA GLY A 51 -21.71 4.71 18.46
C GLY A 51 -20.59 4.02 17.68
N THR A 52 -19.45 3.78 18.33
CA THR A 52 -18.26 3.12 17.76
C THR A 52 -18.58 1.76 17.12
N LYS A 53 -19.40 0.94 17.79
CA LYS A 53 -19.87 -0.34 17.23
C LYS A 53 -20.68 -0.13 15.94
N GLY A 54 -21.63 0.81 15.97
CA GLY A 54 -22.50 1.09 14.83
C GLY A 54 -21.74 1.60 13.61
N ILE A 55 -20.74 2.46 13.81
CA ILE A 55 -19.91 2.97 12.71
C ILE A 55 -18.98 1.88 12.15
N SER A 56 -18.41 1.01 13.00
CA SER A 56 -17.62 -0.13 12.53
C SER A 56 -18.47 -1.14 11.75
N ASP A 57 -19.69 -1.43 12.22
CA ASP A 57 -20.63 -2.30 11.50
C ASP A 57 -21.03 -1.70 10.15
N TRP A 58 -21.21 -0.38 10.08
CA TRP A 58 -21.49 0.31 8.82
C TRP A 58 -20.27 0.31 7.87
N PHE A 59 -19.07 0.53 8.41
CA PHE A 59 -17.82 0.50 7.65
C PHE A 59 -17.58 -0.87 7.00
N ARG A 60 -17.80 -1.97 7.75
CA ARG A 60 -17.71 -3.34 7.20
C ARG A 60 -18.67 -3.56 6.04
N LYS A 61 -19.93 -3.13 6.18
CA LYS A 61 -20.93 -3.23 5.11
C LYS A 61 -20.56 -2.40 3.89
N LEU A 62 -19.94 -1.24 4.09
CA LEU A 62 -19.42 -0.42 3.00
C LEU A 62 -18.28 -1.15 2.28
N VAL A 63 -17.33 -1.73 3.02
CA VAL A 63 -16.25 -2.54 2.44
C VAL A 63 -16.82 -3.71 1.63
N GLU A 64 -17.77 -4.47 2.19
CA GLU A 64 -18.46 -5.54 1.46
C GLU A 64 -19.14 -5.03 0.18
N LEU A 65 -19.80 -3.86 0.21
CA LEU A 65 -20.36 -3.27 -1.02
C LEU A 65 -19.28 -2.90 -2.03
N LEU A 66 -18.13 -2.39 -1.60
CA LEU A 66 -17.03 -2.05 -2.51
C LEU A 66 -16.45 -3.32 -3.16
N GLU A 67 -16.29 -4.40 -2.40
CA GLU A 67 -15.88 -5.70 -2.93
C GLU A 67 -16.87 -6.18 -4.00
N GLN A 68 -18.18 -6.15 -3.68
CA GLN A 68 -19.24 -6.53 -4.62
C GLN A 68 -19.23 -5.66 -5.87
N ALA A 69 -19.08 -4.33 -5.72
CA ALA A 69 -19.01 -3.41 -6.83
C ALA A 69 -17.86 -3.78 -7.79
N ILE A 70 -16.68 -4.08 -7.25
CA ILE A 70 -15.51 -4.43 -8.07
C ILE A 70 -15.75 -5.73 -8.83
N VAL A 71 -16.26 -6.78 -8.18
CA VAL A 71 -16.57 -8.04 -8.88
C VAL A 71 -17.65 -7.84 -9.94
N ILE A 72 -18.74 -7.12 -9.62
CA ILE A 72 -19.82 -6.82 -10.57
C ILE A 72 -19.28 -6.04 -11.77
N ALA A 73 -18.42 -5.06 -11.55
CA ALA A 73 -17.82 -4.25 -12.60
C ALA A 73 -16.95 -5.08 -13.56
N HIS A 74 -16.13 -5.99 -13.02
CA HIS A 74 -15.32 -6.90 -13.82
C HIS A 74 -16.19 -7.87 -14.63
N LEU A 75 -17.27 -8.39 -14.06
CA LEU A 75 -18.22 -9.24 -14.79
C LEU A 75 -18.96 -8.47 -15.87
N HIS A 76 -19.41 -7.25 -15.58
CA HIS A 76 -20.05 -6.38 -16.55
C HIS A 76 -19.10 -6.11 -17.73
N ALA A 77 -17.85 -5.74 -17.46
CA ALA A 77 -16.83 -5.52 -18.49
C ALA A 77 -16.51 -6.78 -19.30
N ALA A 78 -16.52 -7.96 -18.68
CA ALA A 78 -16.19 -9.23 -19.33
C ALA A 78 -17.34 -9.83 -20.16
N THR A 79 -18.59 -9.56 -19.79
CA THR A 79 -19.77 -10.25 -20.37
C THR A 79 -20.78 -9.33 -21.04
N ASP A 80 -20.63 -8.01 -20.89
CA ASP A 80 -21.58 -6.97 -21.31
C ASP A 80 -22.99 -7.11 -20.68
N VAL A 81 -23.12 -7.93 -19.64
CA VAL A 81 -24.38 -8.11 -18.90
C VAL A 81 -24.64 -6.89 -18.03
N PRO A 82 -25.84 -6.28 -18.07
CA PRO A 82 -26.16 -5.13 -17.23
C PRO A 82 -25.97 -5.40 -15.73
N VAL A 83 -25.48 -4.40 -15.00
CA VAL A 83 -25.30 -4.44 -13.53
C VAL A 83 -26.57 -4.92 -12.81
N ALA A 84 -27.74 -4.47 -13.26
CA ALA A 84 -29.02 -4.85 -12.66
C ALA A 84 -29.29 -6.36 -12.74
N ASP A 85 -28.90 -6.99 -13.85
CA ASP A 85 -29.07 -8.43 -14.03
C ASP A 85 -28.03 -9.20 -13.23
N LEU A 86 -26.77 -8.74 -13.21
CA LEU A 86 -25.70 -9.32 -12.40
C LEU A 86 -26.02 -9.32 -10.90
N CYS A 87 -26.68 -8.28 -10.40
CA CYS A 87 -27.12 -8.19 -9.00
C CYS A 87 -28.11 -9.29 -8.61
N ASN A 88 -28.79 -9.94 -9.57
CA ASN A 88 -29.81 -10.96 -9.33
C ASN A 88 -29.31 -12.41 -9.56
N VAL A 89 -28.00 -12.60 -9.77
CA VAL A 89 -27.39 -13.91 -10.02
C VAL A 89 -27.27 -14.74 -8.73
N LEU A 90 -27.57 -16.04 -8.81
CA LEU A 90 -27.30 -16.99 -7.71
C LEU A 90 -25.90 -17.57 -7.81
N ALA A 91 -25.35 -18.00 -6.67
CA ALA A 91 -24.07 -18.71 -6.64
C ALA A 91 -24.09 -20.02 -7.45
N ALA A 92 -25.26 -20.66 -7.62
CA ALA A 92 -25.44 -21.84 -8.45
C ALA A 92 -25.40 -21.54 -9.97
N ASP A 93 -25.64 -20.30 -10.37
CA ASP A 93 -25.62 -19.89 -11.78
C ASP A 93 -24.18 -19.66 -12.29
N VAL A 94 -23.18 -19.79 -11.42
CA VAL A 94 -21.76 -19.68 -11.75
C VAL A 94 -21.16 -21.07 -11.96
N GLY A 95 -20.85 -21.40 -13.21
CA GLY A 95 -20.03 -22.54 -13.58
C GLY A 95 -18.53 -22.21 -13.66
N PRO A 96 -17.67 -23.20 -13.90
CA PRO A 96 -16.21 -23.00 -13.97
C PRO A 96 -15.79 -22.05 -15.10
N GLU A 97 -16.49 -22.08 -16.24
CA GLU A 97 -16.19 -21.25 -17.42
C GLU A 97 -17.37 -20.40 -17.89
N MET A 98 -18.55 -20.60 -17.29
CA MET A 98 -19.81 -20.03 -17.77
C MET A 98 -20.56 -19.34 -16.63
N LEU A 99 -21.15 -18.19 -16.93
CA LEU A 99 -22.08 -17.48 -16.07
C LEU A 99 -23.48 -17.55 -16.67
N THR A 100 -24.47 -18.00 -15.92
CA THR A 100 -25.88 -17.98 -16.37
C THR A 100 -26.57 -16.74 -15.82
N VAL A 101 -27.12 -15.90 -16.70
CA VAL A 101 -27.89 -14.71 -16.29
C VAL A 101 -29.18 -14.66 -17.10
N ASN A 102 -30.33 -14.55 -16.43
CA ASN A 102 -31.65 -14.54 -17.07
C ASN A 102 -31.86 -15.73 -18.05
N GLY A 103 -31.30 -16.90 -17.71
CA GLY A 103 -31.37 -18.12 -18.54
C GLY A 103 -30.41 -18.16 -19.73
N GLN A 104 -29.60 -17.12 -19.95
CA GLN A 104 -28.57 -17.08 -20.99
C GLN A 104 -27.20 -17.40 -20.40
N GLN A 105 -26.45 -18.26 -21.08
CA GLN A 105 -25.07 -18.56 -20.71
C GLN A 105 -24.11 -17.57 -21.36
N ARG A 106 -23.15 -17.08 -20.57
CA ARG A 106 -22.07 -16.18 -20.97
C ARG A 106 -20.74 -16.84 -20.66
N GLN A 107 -19.85 -16.89 -21.64
CA GLN A 107 -18.50 -17.41 -21.43
C GLN A 107 -17.67 -16.39 -20.66
N LEU A 108 -16.99 -16.84 -19.61
CA LEU A 108 -16.14 -16.00 -18.79
C LEU A 108 -14.69 -16.09 -19.27
N PRO A 109 -13.96 -14.97 -19.42
CA PRO A 109 -12.52 -15.01 -19.67
C PRO A 109 -11.76 -15.58 -18.45
N PRO A 110 -10.55 -16.16 -18.64
CA PRO A 110 -9.80 -16.79 -17.54
C PRO A 110 -9.61 -15.88 -16.31
N ALA A 111 -9.36 -14.59 -16.49
CA ALA A 111 -9.21 -13.65 -15.37
C ALA A 111 -10.49 -13.54 -14.52
N ALA A 112 -11.66 -13.48 -15.16
CA ALA A 112 -12.94 -13.42 -14.45
C ALA A 112 -13.28 -14.75 -13.77
N GLN A 113 -12.86 -15.89 -14.34
CA GLN A 113 -13.04 -17.21 -13.74
C GLN A 113 -12.29 -17.34 -12.40
N HIS A 114 -11.01 -16.95 -12.36
CA HIS A 114 -10.20 -16.99 -11.14
C HIS A 114 -10.78 -16.08 -10.05
N MET A 115 -11.14 -14.85 -10.42
CA MET A 115 -11.82 -13.90 -9.54
C MET A 115 -13.12 -14.45 -8.95
N LEU A 116 -13.99 -15.01 -9.78
CA LEU A 116 -15.24 -15.58 -9.31
C LEU A 116 -15.03 -16.80 -8.42
N ALA A 117 -14.07 -17.67 -8.73
CA ALA A 117 -13.76 -18.83 -7.93
C ALA A 117 -13.31 -18.41 -6.52
N ASP A 118 -12.36 -17.48 -6.42
CA ASP A 118 -11.86 -16.98 -5.14
C ASP A 118 -12.97 -16.22 -4.38
N TYR A 119 -13.80 -15.41 -5.06
CA TYR A 119 -14.92 -14.69 -4.45
C TYR A 119 -16.00 -15.64 -3.94
N LEU A 120 -16.34 -16.69 -4.68
CA LEU A 120 -17.29 -17.72 -4.24
C LEU A 120 -16.77 -18.51 -3.06
N ASN A 121 -15.48 -18.83 -3.02
CA ASN A 121 -14.86 -19.49 -1.88
C ASN A 121 -14.97 -18.62 -0.62
N ASP A 122 -14.67 -17.33 -0.72
CA ASP A 122 -14.82 -16.40 0.40
C ASP A 122 -16.30 -16.17 0.78
N LEU A 123 -17.21 -16.05 -0.19
CA LEU A 123 -18.65 -15.94 0.05
C LEU A 123 -19.18 -17.15 0.82
N ARG A 124 -18.76 -18.36 0.43
CA ARG A 124 -19.10 -19.61 1.13
C ARG A 124 -18.48 -19.68 2.52
N ALA A 125 -17.25 -19.18 2.70
CA ALA A 125 -16.61 -19.09 4.02
C ALA A 125 -17.29 -18.07 4.94
N ARG A 126 -17.82 -16.96 4.39
CA ARG A 126 -18.66 -15.98 5.10
C ARG A 126 -20.01 -16.57 5.52
N HIS A 127 -20.54 -17.49 4.72
CA HIS A 127 -21.81 -18.16 4.98
C HIS A 127 -21.64 -19.23 6.07
N ASP A 128 -21.81 -18.84 7.33
CA ASP A 128 -21.87 -19.76 8.47
C ASP A 128 -23.31 -20.27 8.68
N PRO A 129 -23.63 -21.53 8.30
CA PRO A 129 -24.96 -22.10 8.49
C PRO A 129 -25.31 -22.30 9.98
N GLN A 130 -24.34 -22.32 10.90
CA GLN A 130 -24.58 -22.47 12.34
C GLN A 130 -24.99 -21.15 13.00
N ARG A 131 -24.49 -20.01 12.51
CA ARG A 131 -24.89 -18.67 13.00
C ARG A 131 -26.30 -18.25 12.56
N HIS A 132 -26.79 -18.78 11.45
CA HIS A 132 -28.09 -18.42 10.89
C HIS A 132 -29.06 -19.62 10.90
N LYS A 133 -29.94 -19.68 11.91
CA LYS A 133 -30.99 -20.74 12.07
C LYS A 133 -31.87 -21.02 10.83
N HIS A 134 -31.81 -20.17 9.80
CA HIS A 134 -32.57 -20.27 8.54
C HIS A 134 -31.72 -19.93 7.31
N ALA A 135 -30.42 -20.26 7.33
CA ALA A 135 -29.54 -20.05 6.19
C ALA A 135 -30.06 -20.80 4.96
N PRO A 136 -30.15 -20.17 3.76
CA PRO A 136 -30.49 -20.88 2.54
C PRO A 136 -29.39 -21.91 2.25
N PRO A 137 -29.73 -23.04 1.59
CA PRO A 137 -28.71 -23.93 1.07
C PRO A 137 -27.82 -23.18 0.06
N ALA A 138 -26.58 -23.64 -0.10
CA ALA A 138 -25.52 -22.90 -0.81
C ALA A 138 -25.85 -22.61 -2.29
N ASP A 139 -26.71 -23.42 -2.89
CA ASP A 139 -27.25 -23.27 -4.25
C ASP A 139 -28.26 -22.12 -4.39
N GLN A 140 -28.87 -21.68 -3.28
CA GLN A 140 -29.84 -20.59 -3.23
C GLN A 140 -29.25 -19.30 -2.67
N LEU A 141 -27.93 -19.25 -2.51
CA LEU A 141 -27.23 -18.06 -2.04
C LEU A 141 -27.15 -17.04 -3.19
N PRO A 142 -27.59 -15.78 -2.98
CA PRO A 142 -27.26 -14.70 -3.91
C PRO A 142 -25.75 -14.61 -4.11
N LEU A 143 -25.29 -14.47 -5.35
CA LEU A 143 -23.87 -14.19 -5.63
C LEU A 143 -23.46 -12.86 -4.95
N PHE A 144 -24.36 -11.89 -4.92
CA PHE A 144 -24.18 -10.60 -4.25
C PHE A 144 -25.27 -10.36 -3.20
N PRO A 145 -25.11 -10.87 -1.97
CA PRO A 145 -26.08 -10.66 -0.91
C PRO A 145 -26.06 -9.22 -0.41
N CYS A 146 -27.22 -8.66 -0.04
CA CYS A 146 -27.34 -7.30 0.47
C CYS A 146 -26.76 -7.18 1.90
N PRO A 147 -25.67 -6.41 2.12
CA PRO A 147 -25.05 -6.24 3.45
C PRO A 147 -25.97 -5.55 4.49
N PHE A 148 -27.01 -4.87 3.99
CA PHE A 148 -27.95 -4.09 4.79
C PHE A 148 -29.25 -4.84 5.09
N ALA A 149 -29.37 -6.10 4.67
CA ALA A 149 -30.55 -6.89 4.95
C ALA A 149 -30.79 -7.02 6.47
N ARG A 150 -32.04 -6.79 6.91
CA ARG A 150 -32.41 -6.91 8.32
C ARG A 150 -32.36 -8.38 8.74
N GLN A 151 -31.71 -8.66 9.88
CA GLN A 151 -31.65 -10.01 10.44
C GLN A 151 -33.06 -10.62 10.58
N GLY A 152 -33.27 -11.77 9.95
CA GLY A 152 -34.56 -12.47 9.88
C GLY A 152 -34.59 -13.50 8.76
N LYS A 153 -35.70 -14.26 8.67
CA LYS A 153 -35.87 -15.40 7.74
C LYS A 153 -35.62 -15.08 6.25
N ARG A 154 -35.77 -13.81 5.83
CA ARG A 154 -35.57 -13.36 4.45
C ARG A 154 -34.21 -12.70 4.18
N SER A 155 -33.42 -12.46 5.23
CA SER A 155 -32.17 -11.69 5.16
C SER A 155 -31.14 -12.33 4.23
N ALA A 156 -30.94 -13.64 4.37
CA ALA A 156 -29.89 -14.37 3.66
C ALA A 156 -30.22 -14.66 2.18
N ARG A 157 -31.45 -14.35 1.74
CA ARG A 157 -31.90 -14.46 0.34
C ARG A 157 -32.08 -13.10 -0.34
N THR A 158 -31.67 -12.02 0.32
CA THR A 158 -31.85 -10.67 -0.22
C THR A 158 -30.66 -10.32 -1.11
N PHE A 159 -30.89 -10.14 -2.40
CA PHE A 159 -29.92 -9.62 -3.36
C PHE A 159 -29.56 -8.16 -3.07
N VAL A 160 -28.33 -7.77 -3.36
CA VAL A 160 -27.95 -6.36 -3.41
C VAL A 160 -28.75 -5.68 -4.52
N HIS A 161 -29.23 -4.46 -4.26
CA HIS A 161 -29.95 -3.69 -5.27
C HIS A 161 -28.99 -2.71 -5.95
N PRO A 162 -29.07 -2.47 -7.27
CA PRO A 162 -28.16 -1.57 -7.98
C PRO A 162 -28.06 -0.16 -7.38
N SER A 163 -29.16 0.35 -6.82
CA SER A 163 -29.16 1.67 -6.15
C SER A 163 -28.24 1.76 -4.92
N ARG A 164 -27.76 0.64 -4.37
CA ARG A 164 -26.76 0.63 -3.29
C ARG A 164 -25.40 1.16 -3.75
N PHE A 165 -25.15 1.15 -5.06
CA PHE A 165 -23.92 1.67 -5.66
C PHE A 165 -24.06 3.12 -6.14
N ALA A 166 -25.23 3.74 -6.01
CA ALA A 166 -25.47 5.10 -6.51
C ALA A 166 -24.51 6.15 -5.92
N SER A 167 -24.07 5.96 -4.67
CA SER A 167 -23.11 6.85 -4.02
C SER A 167 -21.69 6.79 -4.62
N LEU A 168 -21.39 5.79 -5.44
CA LEU A 168 -20.12 5.68 -6.16
C LEU A 168 -20.08 6.56 -7.42
N GLY A 169 -21.21 7.16 -7.81
CA GLY A 169 -21.35 8.01 -8.99
C GLY A 169 -21.68 7.24 -10.27
N ASP A 170 -22.10 7.93 -11.34
CA ASP A 170 -22.66 7.28 -12.54
C ASP A 170 -21.67 6.39 -13.30
N ASN A 171 -20.37 6.71 -13.24
CA ASN A 171 -19.29 5.96 -13.91
C ASN A 171 -18.59 4.95 -12.98
N TRP A 172 -19.24 4.56 -11.88
CA TRP A 172 -18.63 3.65 -10.93
C TRP A 172 -18.24 2.29 -11.54
N PRO A 173 -18.98 1.66 -12.48
CA PRO A 173 -18.58 0.37 -13.02
C PRO A 173 -17.24 0.46 -13.75
N GLN A 174 -17.03 1.51 -14.53
CA GLN A 174 -15.77 1.72 -15.24
C GLN A 174 -14.61 2.00 -14.28
N GLN A 175 -14.84 2.75 -13.21
CA GLN A 175 -13.83 3.02 -12.18
C GLN A 175 -13.47 1.76 -11.38
N ALA A 176 -14.48 0.99 -10.99
CA ALA A 176 -14.29 -0.23 -10.20
C ALA A 176 -13.58 -1.33 -11.00
N ALA A 177 -13.84 -1.43 -12.32
CA ALA A 177 -13.14 -2.36 -13.20
C ALA A 177 -11.64 -2.06 -13.36
N GLN A 178 -11.19 -0.84 -13.05
CA GLN A 178 -9.76 -0.49 -13.06
C GLN A 178 -9.04 -0.92 -11.77
N TYR A 179 -9.77 -1.31 -10.73
CA TYR A 179 -9.19 -1.65 -9.43
C TYR A 179 -8.72 -3.12 -9.42
N ALA A 180 -7.41 -3.30 -9.26
CA ALA A 180 -6.77 -4.59 -8.99
C ALA A 180 -6.31 -4.58 -7.52
N SER A 181 -7.16 -5.02 -6.60
CA SER A 181 -6.82 -5.05 -5.17
C SER A 181 -6.05 -6.32 -4.83
N PRO A 182 -4.95 -6.25 -4.05
CA PRO A 182 -4.36 -7.44 -3.46
C PRO A 182 -5.32 -8.12 -2.46
N GLY A 183 -6.23 -7.37 -1.82
CA GLY A 183 -7.21 -7.94 -0.88
C GLY A 183 -8.48 -8.51 -1.54
N LEU A 184 -8.59 -8.43 -2.87
CA LEU A 184 -9.75 -8.98 -3.59
C LEU A 184 -9.36 -10.28 -4.30
N PRO A 185 -10.27 -11.26 -4.32
CA PRO A 185 -10.13 -12.43 -5.17
C PRO A 185 -9.82 -12.06 -6.64
N GLY A 186 -8.83 -12.68 -7.28
CA GLY A 186 -8.70 -12.69 -8.75
C GLY A 186 -7.78 -11.72 -9.49
N SER A 187 -6.96 -10.88 -8.85
CA SER A 187 -5.87 -10.19 -9.58
C SER A 187 -4.68 -9.91 -8.66
N ASN A 188 -3.67 -10.77 -8.74
CA ASN A 188 -2.41 -10.71 -7.98
C ASN A 188 -2.58 -10.64 -6.45
N LEU A 189 -3.21 -11.71 -5.93
CA LEU A 189 -3.05 -12.34 -4.62
C LEU A 189 -2.31 -11.51 -3.55
N GLY A 190 -3.05 -10.75 -2.75
CA GLY A 190 -2.69 -10.49 -1.37
C GLY A 190 -3.09 -11.70 -0.53
N ALA A 191 -2.11 -12.27 0.16
CA ALA A 191 -2.21 -13.57 0.85
C ALA A 191 -3.04 -13.54 2.15
N ALA A 192 -3.50 -12.38 2.62
CA ALA A 192 -4.16 -12.26 3.92
C ALA A 192 -5.48 -11.50 3.83
N ARG A 193 -6.58 -12.21 4.12
CA ARG A 193 -7.89 -11.62 4.38
C ARG A 193 -7.79 -10.69 5.60
N ILE A 194 -8.17 -9.43 5.44
CA ILE A 194 -8.31 -8.51 6.58
C ILE A 194 -9.42 -9.04 7.48
N SER A 195 -9.13 -9.29 8.75
CA SER A 195 -10.14 -9.74 9.70
C SER A 195 -11.26 -8.70 9.79
N PRO A 196 -12.53 -9.09 9.94
CA PRO A 196 -13.61 -8.15 10.27
C PRO A 196 -13.30 -7.32 11.52
N ASP A 197 -12.51 -7.85 12.45
CA ASP A 197 -12.07 -7.13 13.64
C ASP A 197 -11.04 -6.04 13.33
N ASP A 198 -10.33 -6.14 12.20
CA ASP A 198 -9.37 -5.14 11.72
C ASP A 198 -10.03 -4.09 10.80
N LEU A 199 -11.24 -4.36 10.29
CA LEU A 199 -12.05 -3.39 9.54
C LEU A 199 -12.77 -2.41 10.48
N GLN A 200 -11.99 -1.57 11.15
CA GLN A 200 -12.49 -0.52 12.05
C GLN A 200 -12.14 0.87 11.52
N MET A 201 -13.08 1.81 11.65
CA MET A 201 -12.85 3.23 11.29
C MET A 201 -11.65 3.82 12.07
N ARG A 202 -11.43 3.36 13.31
CA ARG A 202 -10.25 3.73 14.11
C ARG A 202 -8.95 3.28 13.44
N LEU A 203 -8.89 2.05 12.94
CA LEU A 203 -7.70 1.54 12.25
C LEU A 203 -7.49 2.24 10.90
N PHE A 204 -8.57 2.53 10.17
CA PHE A 204 -8.50 3.36 8.97
C PHE A 204 -7.92 4.76 9.24
N ARG A 205 -8.36 5.40 10.33
CA ARG A 205 -7.78 6.66 10.82
C ARG A 205 -6.29 6.50 11.15
N HIS A 206 -5.90 5.41 11.82
CA HIS A 206 -4.49 5.13 12.11
C HIS A 206 -3.66 4.99 10.84
N THR A 207 -4.12 4.22 9.85
CA THR A 207 -3.43 4.05 8.56
C THR A 207 -3.28 5.38 7.83
N TYR A 208 -4.32 6.21 7.81
CA TYR A 208 -4.25 7.55 7.21
C TYR A 208 -3.19 8.44 7.87
N LEU A 209 -3.18 8.51 9.20
CA LEU A 209 -2.21 9.32 9.95
C LEU A 209 -0.78 8.78 9.81
N GLN A 210 -0.62 7.45 9.81
CA GLN A 210 0.67 6.81 9.53
C GLN A 210 1.18 7.19 8.14
N HIS A 211 0.34 7.14 7.10
CA HIS A 211 0.73 7.54 5.75
C HIS A 211 1.17 9.00 5.66
N LEU A 212 0.60 9.91 6.46
CA LEU A 212 1.07 11.30 6.52
C LEU A 212 2.46 11.40 7.15
N VAL A 213 2.71 10.66 8.24
CA VAL A 213 4.05 10.58 8.87
C VAL A 213 5.06 9.95 7.90
N ASP A 214 4.64 8.93 7.16
CA ASP A 214 5.46 8.28 6.15
C ASP A 214 5.74 9.22 4.98
N ALA A 215 4.80 10.08 4.60
CA ALA A 215 4.99 11.13 3.59
C ALA A 215 5.85 12.32 4.07
N GLY A 216 6.28 12.33 5.33
CA GLY A 216 7.11 13.40 5.90
C GLY A 216 6.33 14.64 6.32
N VAL A 217 5.01 14.55 6.52
CA VAL A 217 4.20 15.65 7.05
C VAL A 217 4.62 15.97 8.48
N SER A 218 4.71 17.26 8.82
CA SER A 218 5.08 17.72 10.16
C SER A 218 4.24 17.07 11.25
N ILE A 219 4.90 16.57 12.30
CA ILE A 219 4.25 15.90 13.43
C ILE A 219 3.21 16.77 14.14
N PHE A 220 3.39 18.10 14.13
CA PHE A 220 2.43 19.04 14.70
C PHE A 220 1.14 19.11 13.88
N ILE A 221 1.25 19.05 12.54
CA ILE A 221 0.10 18.99 11.64
C ILE A 221 -0.61 17.64 11.80
N VAL A 222 0.15 16.54 11.91
CA VAL A 222 -0.43 15.21 12.17
C VAL A 222 -1.13 15.17 13.53
N ALA A 223 -0.56 15.79 14.57
CA ALA A 223 -1.19 15.89 15.89
C ALA A 223 -2.47 16.73 15.87
N GLU A 224 -2.49 17.85 15.14
CA GLU A 224 -3.68 18.68 14.92
C GLU A 224 -4.76 17.91 14.16
N LEU A 225 -4.40 17.22 13.08
CA LEU A 225 -5.30 16.35 12.31
C LEU A 225 -5.86 15.19 13.13
N ALA A 226 -5.04 14.65 14.02
CA ALA A 226 -5.44 13.60 14.93
C ALA A 226 -6.22 14.14 16.14
N ASP A 227 -6.38 15.45 16.30
CA ASP A 227 -7.00 16.07 17.48
C ASP A 227 -6.36 15.53 18.79
N HIS A 228 -5.02 15.39 18.79
CA HIS A 228 -4.27 14.94 19.95
C HIS A 228 -3.88 16.14 20.80
N ALA A 229 -4.38 16.18 22.04
CA ALA A 229 -4.04 17.22 23.02
C ALA A 229 -2.53 17.26 23.38
N ASN A 230 -1.82 16.15 23.17
CA ASN A 230 -0.38 16.03 23.41
C ASN A 230 0.31 15.44 22.17
N VAL A 231 1.28 16.17 21.62
CA VAL A 231 2.10 15.71 20.49
C VAL A 231 2.84 14.39 20.78
N GLN A 232 3.16 14.12 22.05
CA GLN A 232 3.81 12.86 22.47
C GLN A 232 2.96 11.64 22.10
N THR A 233 1.64 11.73 22.18
CA THR A 233 0.74 10.64 21.76
C THR A 233 0.90 10.33 20.28
N THR A 234 1.08 11.36 19.44
CA THR A 234 1.33 11.22 18.00
C THR A 234 2.71 10.61 17.73
N ILE A 235 3.74 11.04 18.47
CA ILE A 235 5.10 10.49 18.38
C ILE A 235 5.09 8.99 18.76
N ASP A 236 4.50 8.65 19.91
CA ASP A 236 4.48 7.27 20.40
C ASP A 236 3.64 6.35 19.52
N SER A 237 2.56 6.86 18.92
CA SER A 237 1.66 6.04 18.08
C SER A 237 2.18 5.82 16.66
N TYR A 238 2.87 6.80 16.07
CA TYR A 238 3.18 6.77 14.62
C TYR A 238 4.67 6.88 14.31
N VAL A 239 5.44 7.67 15.08
CA VAL A 239 6.88 7.85 14.85
C VAL A 239 7.67 6.67 15.40
N ARG A 240 7.41 6.27 16.65
CA ARG A 240 8.07 5.09 17.26
C ARG A 240 7.78 3.81 16.48
N VAL A 241 6.52 3.61 16.06
CA VAL A 241 6.14 2.45 15.24
C VAL A 241 6.89 2.44 13.91
N LYS A 242 7.11 3.60 13.28
CA LYS A 242 7.94 3.72 12.08
C LYS A 242 9.42 3.37 12.36
N GLU A 243 9.96 3.83 13.49
CA GLU A 243 11.34 3.48 13.93
C GLU A 243 11.49 2.00 14.24
N GLU A 244 10.52 1.38 14.92
CA GLU A 244 10.48 -0.05 15.21
C GLU A 244 10.38 -0.87 13.92
N ARG A 245 9.45 -0.51 13.02
CA ARG A 245 9.33 -1.14 11.70
C ARG A 245 10.58 -1.00 10.86
N LEU A 246 11.24 0.16 10.91
CA LEU A 246 12.50 0.37 10.21
C LEU A 246 13.58 -0.54 10.81
N ARG A 247 13.70 -0.61 12.15
CA ARG A 247 14.66 -1.49 12.81
C ARG A 247 14.41 -2.96 12.45
N GLU A 248 13.17 -3.44 12.54
CA GLU A 248 12.79 -4.80 12.16
C GLU A 248 13.11 -5.11 10.68
N ALA A 249 12.82 -4.17 9.78
CA ALA A 249 13.14 -4.31 8.37
C ALA A 249 14.66 -4.39 8.12
N VAL A 250 15.44 -3.58 8.84
CA VAL A 250 16.91 -3.61 8.78
C VAL A 250 17.46 -4.92 9.33
N ASP A 251 16.96 -5.37 10.48
CA ASP A 251 17.37 -6.62 11.10
C ASP A 251 17.06 -7.81 10.17
N THR A 252 15.90 -7.79 9.52
CA THR A 252 15.54 -8.79 8.49
C THR A 252 16.54 -8.77 7.33
N LEU A 253 16.82 -7.59 6.74
CA LEU A 253 17.70 -7.50 5.56
C LEU A 253 19.17 -7.77 5.86
N ASN A 254 19.62 -7.60 7.10
CA ASN A 254 20.98 -7.94 7.52
C ASN A 254 21.31 -9.42 7.29
N GLU A 255 20.31 -10.31 7.24
CA GLU A 255 20.48 -11.73 6.96
C GLU A 255 20.72 -12.02 5.46
N TYR A 256 20.33 -11.11 4.58
CA TYR A 256 20.30 -11.29 3.11
C TYR A 256 21.30 -10.40 2.37
N HIS A 257 22.33 -9.89 3.06
CA HIS A 257 23.42 -9.17 2.41
C HIS A 257 24.35 -10.14 1.67
N ILE A 258 24.69 -9.81 0.43
CA ILE A 258 25.63 -10.56 -0.41
C ILE A 258 26.76 -9.66 -0.91
N ASP A 259 27.95 -10.24 -1.11
CA ASP A 259 29.07 -9.56 -1.79
C ASP A 259 28.96 -9.68 -3.32
N LEU A 260 29.94 -9.12 -4.02
CA LEU A 260 30.05 -9.17 -5.48
C LEU A 260 30.12 -10.57 -6.09
N LEU A 261 30.42 -11.61 -5.28
CA LEU A 261 30.42 -13.01 -5.70
C LEU A 261 29.12 -13.74 -5.32
N GLY A 262 28.12 -13.02 -4.79
CA GLY A 262 26.88 -13.60 -4.29
C GLY A 262 27.04 -14.31 -2.94
N LYS A 263 28.17 -14.15 -2.24
CA LYS A 263 28.40 -14.83 -0.96
C LYS A 263 27.78 -14.02 0.19
N PRO A 264 27.16 -14.69 1.18
CA PRO A 264 26.59 -14.01 2.34
C PRO A 264 27.63 -13.18 3.10
N ARG A 265 27.31 -11.91 3.37
CA ARG A 265 28.10 -10.97 4.17
C ARG A 265 27.34 -10.68 5.47
N ARG A 266 27.71 -11.38 6.54
CA ARG A 266 27.16 -11.15 7.89
C ARG A 266 27.95 -10.03 8.58
N HIS A 267 27.72 -8.78 8.23
CA HIS A 267 28.19 -7.62 8.99
C HIS A 267 27.03 -6.66 9.21
N GLN A 268 26.91 -6.11 10.42
CA GLN A 268 25.96 -5.03 10.72
C GLN A 268 26.46 -3.76 10.04
N LEU A 269 25.85 -3.42 8.91
CA LEU A 269 26.13 -2.15 8.24
C LEU A 269 25.18 -1.08 8.78
N PRO A 270 25.69 0.05 9.29
CA PRO A 270 24.82 1.14 9.74
C PRO A 270 24.05 1.71 8.56
N LEU A 271 22.76 1.98 8.77
CA LEU A 271 21.83 2.44 7.72
C LEU A 271 22.15 3.84 7.13
N ILE A 272 23.12 4.54 7.71
CA ILE A 272 23.38 5.96 7.48
C ILE A 272 24.82 6.13 7.00
N ASN A 273 25.01 6.19 5.68
CA ASN A 273 26.19 6.80 5.07
C ASN A 273 25.73 7.94 4.14
N GLN A 274 25.95 9.18 4.57
CA GLN A 274 25.34 10.40 4.02
C GLN A 274 26.09 10.99 2.80
N SER A 275 26.34 10.22 1.74
CA SER A 275 26.84 10.80 0.48
C SER A 275 25.80 10.68 -0.64
N GLY A 276 24.89 11.65 -0.66
CA GLY A 276 23.93 11.84 -1.73
C GLY A 276 24.63 12.25 -3.02
N ARG A 277 24.96 11.26 -3.87
CA ARG A 277 25.11 11.37 -5.34
C ARG A 277 25.53 10.09 -6.05
N ASP A 278 25.84 9.02 -5.32
CA ASP A 278 26.05 7.69 -5.90
C ASP A 278 25.01 6.71 -5.40
N VAL A 279 24.55 5.87 -6.32
CA VAL A 279 23.49 4.86 -6.14
C VAL A 279 23.88 3.79 -5.10
N VAL A 280 25.11 3.83 -4.54
CA VAL A 280 25.80 2.64 -4.04
C VAL A 280 26.48 2.75 -2.66
N THR A 281 26.47 3.89 -1.96
CA THR A 281 27.21 4.01 -0.68
C THR A 281 26.41 3.64 0.58
N ASN A 282 25.40 2.76 0.49
CA ASN A 282 24.61 2.36 1.67
C ASN A 282 25.03 1.02 2.32
N ALA A 283 26.04 0.34 1.77
CA ALA A 283 26.54 -0.92 2.32
C ALA A 283 28.05 -1.09 2.06
N CYS A 284 28.80 0.01 2.21
CA CYS A 284 30.26 -0.01 2.18
C CYS A 284 30.81 -0.23 3.59
N SER A 285 31.64 -1.26 3.74
CA SER A 285 32.36 -1.57 4.98
C SER A 285 33.77 -0.95 5.06
N HIS A 286 34.16 -0.11 4.09
CA HIS A 286 35.50 0.47 4.05
C HIS A 286 35.68 1.49 5.19
N PRO A 287 36.67 1.34 6.08
CA PRO A 287 36.83 2.20 7.26
C PRO A 287 36.97 3.69 6.92
N GLU A 288 37.69 4.03 5.84
CA GLU A 288 37.86 5.43 5.43
C GLU A 288 36.57 6.01 4.84
N VAL A 289 35.75 5.21 4.16
CA VAL A 289 34.43 5.65 3.68
C VAL A 289 33.48 5.88 4.86
N LEU A 290 33.57 5.04 5.89
CA LEU A 290 32.80 5.22 7.13
C LEU A 290 33.25 6.47 7.92
N ALA A 291 34.53 6.83 7.85
CA ALA A 291 35.07 7.99 8.56
C ALA A 291 34.91 9.32 7.80
N LEU A 292 35.09 9.30 6.47
CA LEU A 292 35.24 10.49 5.62
C LEU A 292 34.14 10.61 4.56
N GLY A 293 33.17 9.70 4.53
CA GLY A 293 32.14 9.66 3.49
C GLY A 293 32.71 9.35 2.11
N SER A 294 32.17 9.98 1.07
CA SER A 294 32.63 9.74 -0.31
C SER A 294 34.08 10.17 -0.56
N GLU A 295 34.65 11.04 0.28
CA GLU A 295 36.05 11.47 0.16
C GLU A 295 37.05 10.37 0.56
N GLY A 296 36.61 9.36 1.32
CA GLY A 296 37.42 8.18 1.66
C GLY A 296 37.29 7.01 0.67
N CYS A 297 36.74 7.24 -0.53
CA CYS A 297 36.51 6.21 -1.54
C CYS A 297 37.41 6.40 -2.78
N ASP A 298 38.34 5.49 -3.00
CA ASP A 298 39.21 5.49 -4.18
C ASP A 298 38.58 4.85 -5.42
N ASN A 299 37.43 4.19 -5.25
CA ASN A 299 36.83 3.34 -6.29
C ASN A 299 35.92 4.08 -7.29
N ASP A 300 35.83 5.41 -7.24
CA ASP A 300 35.08 6.30 -8.16
C ASP A 300 33.86 5.63 -8.85
N ARG A 301 32.83 5.30 -8.04
CA ARG A 301 31.55 4.72 -8.49
C ARG A 301 31.62 3.28 -9.05
N SER A 302 32.73 2.59 -8.84
CA SER A 302 32.97 1.21 -9.30
C SER A 302 32.75 0.18 -8.19
N CYS A 303 31.76 0.42 -7.33
CA CYS A 303 31.44 -0.44 -6.19
C CYS A 303 31.13 -1.90 -6.58
N TYR A 304 30.65 -2.14 -7.81
CA TYR A 304 30.47 -3.49 -8.38
C TYR A 304 31.79 -4.31 -8.48
N ARG A 305 32.95 -3.68 -8.28
CA ARG A 305 34.29 -4.32 -8.24
C ARG A 305 34.94 -4.27 -6.85
N CYS A 306 34.23 -3.79 -5.83
CA CYS A 306 34.80 -3.49 -4.52
C CYS A 306 34.51 -4.60 -3.51
N ASP A 307 35.55 -5.19 -2.91
CA ASP A 307 35.39 -6.22 -1.87
C ASP A 307 34.70 -5.71 -0.60
N HIS A 308 34.71 -4.40 -0.36
CA HIS A 308 34.04 -3.77 0.77
C HIS A 308 32.55 -3.50 0.53
N TYR A 309 32.09 -3.64 -0.71
CA TYR A 309 30.69 -3.46 -1.07
C TYR A 309 29.90 -4.75 -0.85
N SER A 310 28.73 -4.61 -0.25
CA SER A 310 27.69 -5.63 -0.23
C SER A 310 26.36 -5.01 -0.63
N ALA A 311 25.40 -5.83 -1.02
CA ALA A 311 24.06 -5.39 -1.38
C ALA A 311 23.02 -6.30 -0.75
N ASP A 312 21.83 -5.75 -0.55
CA ASP A 312 20.64 -6.46 -0.10
C ASP A 312 19.47 -6.19 -1.09
N PRO A 313 18.35 -6.93 -1.00
CA PRO A 313 17.22 -6.75 -1.92
C PRO A 313 16.66 -5.32 -2.02
N SER A 314 16.84 -4.47 -1.01
CA SER A 314 16.45 -3.05 -1.06
C SER A 314 17.27 -2.21 -2.04
N ASN A 315 18.43 -2.71 -2.51
CA ASN A 315 19.25 -2.06 -3.53
C ASN A 315 18.79 -2.35 -4.97
N ILE A 316 17.91 -3.33 -5.20
CA ILE A 316 17.50 -3.76 -6.55
C ILE A 316 17.00 -2.58 -7.42
N PRO A 317 16.08 -1.71 -6.96
CA PRO A 317 15.56 -0.64 -7.82
C PRO A 317 16.60 0.43 -8.17
N ASP A 318 17.54 0.66 -7.25
CA ASP A 318 18.65 1.58 -7.41
C ASP A 318 19.64 1.04 -8.47
N ILE A 319 20.00 -0.24 -8.38
CA ILE A 319 20.83 -0.94 -9.37
C ILE A 319 20.18 -0.93 -10.76
N GLN A 320 18.86 -1.19 -10.85
CA GLN A 320 18.11 -1.10 -12.10
C GLN A 320 18.19 0.30 -12.71
N ALA A 321 18.07 1.36 -11.90
CA ALA A 321 18.18 2.74 -12.38
C ALA A 321 19.60 3.07 -12.91
N GLU A 322 20.65 2.56 -12.27
CA GLU A 322 22.03 2.73 -12.75
C GLU A 322 22.27 1.98 -14.07
N ILE A 323 21.74 0.77 -14.22
CA ILE A 323 21.79 0.02 -15.49
C ILE A 323 21.12 0.83 -16.61
N GLN A 324 19.94 1.40 -16.37
CA GLN A 324 19.25 2.24 -17.36
C GLN A 324 20.02 3.52 -17.69
N THR A 325 20.66 4.14 -16.69
CA THR A 325 21.55 5.30 -16.88
C THR A 325 22.74 4.95 -17.77
N CYS A 326 23.35 3.79 -17.56
CA CYS A 326 24.43 3.30 -18.41
C CYS A 326 23.96 3.07 -19.84
N ILE A 327 22.83 2.39 -20.04
CA ILE A 327 22.24 2.14 -21.38
C ILE A 327 22.01 3.46 -22.12
N ARG A 328 21.38 4.45 -21.47
CA ARG A 328 21.13 5.76 -22.08
C ARG A 328 22.43 6.47 -22.44
N SER A 329 23.42 6.45 -21.55
CA SER A 329 24.72 7.10 -21.77
C SER A 329 25.51 6.45 -22.91
N ILE A 330 25.47 5.11 -23.00
CA ILE A 330 26.06 4.34 -24.10
C ILE A 330 25.43 4.76 -25.44
N ASN A 331 24.09 4.76 -25.53
CA ASN A 331 23.38 5.11 -26.76
C ASN A 331 23.70 6.56 -27.21
N LEU A 332 23.77 7.50 -26.26
CA LEU A 332 24.11 8.90 -26.54
C LEU A 332 25.54 9.04 -27.09
N ILE A 333 26.50 8.30 -26.54
CA ILE A 333 27.90 8.35 -26.99
C ILE A 333 28.03 7.69 -28.36
N GLU A 334 27.39 6.54 -28.58
CA GLU A 334 27.43 5.82 -29.86
C GLU A 334 26.91 6.68 -31.01
N THR A 335 25.86 7.48 -30.77
CA THR A 335 25.23 8.40 -31.74
C THR A 335 25.93 9.76 -31.90
N ALA A 336 26.82 10.15 -31.00
CA ALA A 336 27.56 11.41 -31.09
C ALA A 336 28.68 11.37 -32.16
N ARG A 337 29.03 12.55 -32.71
CA ARG A 337 30.17 12.72 -33.64
C ARG A 337 31.46 12.21 -32.99
N GLU A 338 32.30 11.58 -33.81
CA GLU A 338 33.51 10.88 -33.39
C GLU A 338 34.51 11.84 -32.70
N ASN A 339 35.09 11.39 -31.58
CA ASN A 339 36.15 12.08 -30.85
C ASN A 339 37.07 11.04 -30.17
N ASP A 340 38.30 11.43 -29.86
CA ASP A 340 39.33 10.51 -29.37
C ASP A 340 39.01 9.88 -27.99
N MET A 341 38.14 10.49 -27.20
CA MET A 341 37.71 9.97 -25.88
C MET A 341 36.56 8.95 -25.96
N LYS A 342 35.90 8.84 -27.12
CA LYS A 342 34.70 8.01 -27.34
C LYS A 342 34.94 6.51 -27.03
N PRO A 343 36.03 5.86 -27.48
CA PRO A 343 36.25 4.43 -27.23
C PRO A 343 36.45 4.11 -25.74
N HIS A 344 37.26 4.91 -25.04
CA HIS A 344 37.54 4.71 -23.61
C HIS A 344 36.28 4.87 -22.75
N ARG A 345 35.51 5.95 -22.98
CA ARG A 345 34.28 6.22 -22.23
C ARG A 345 33.22 5.13 -22.44
N LEU A 346 33.13 4.61 -23.66
CA LEU A 346 32.22 3.53 -24.00
C LEU A 346 32.61 2.21 -23.30
N ALA A 347 33.90 1.90 -23.24
CA ALA A 347 34.42 0.73 -22.54
C ALA A 347 34.06 0.76 -21.04
N VAL A 348 34.34 1.89 -20.37
CA VAL A 348 34.03 2.08 -18.93
C VAL A 348 32.53 1.91 -18.65
N LEU A 349 31.66 2.50 -19.48
CA LEU A 349 30.20 2.39 -19.28
C LEU A 349 29.67 0.98 -19.56
N LYS A 350 30.24 0.27 -20.54
CA LYS A 350 29.87 -1.13 -20.83
C LYS A 350 30.28 -2.06 -19.69
N GLU A 351 31.48 -1.86 -19.14
CA GLU A 351 31.96 -2.59 -17.96
C GLU A 351 31.08 -2.30 -16.74
N ARG A 352 30.78 -1.02 -16.47
CA ARG A 352 29.88 -0.62 -15.37
C ARG A 352 28.50 -1.26 -15.48
N ARG A 353 27.91 -1.23 -16.68
CA ARG A 353 26.63 -1.89 -16.95
C ARG A 353 26.71 -3.39 -16.62
N HIS A 354 27.76 -4.06 -17.08
CA HIS A 354 27.94 -5.49 -16.88
C HIS A 354 28.06 -5.86 -15.40
N GLY A 355 28.87 -5.13 -14.63
CA GLY A 355 29.01 -5.38 -13.20
C GLY A 355 27.71 -5.18 -12.42
N TRP A 356 26.91 -4.16 -12.77
CA TRP A 356 25.60 -3.97 -12.15
C TRP A 356 24.57 -5.03 -12.54
N GLN A 357 24.63 -5.55 -13.77
CA GLN A 357 23.82 -6.69 -14.19
C GLN A 357 24.14 -7.93 -13.36
N GLN A 358 25.43 -8.25 -13.17
CA GLN A 358 25.83 -9.38 -12.33
C GLN A 358 25.33 -9.26 -10.89
N MET A 359 25.44 -8.08 -10.27
CA MET A 359 24.90 -7.87 -8.92
C MET A 359 23.37 -8.02 -8.88
N LEU A 360 22.66 -7.53 -9.89
CA LEU A 360 21.21 -7.68 -10.00
C LEU A 360 20.82 -9.16 -10.13
N ASP A 361 21.54 -9.92 -10.95
CA ASP A 361 21.30 -11.36 -11.13
C ASP A 361 21.51 -12.10 -9.81
N ASN A 362 22.61 -11.84 -9.09
CA ASN A 362 22.87 -12.44 -7.77
C ASN A 362 21.74 -12.15 -6.75
N LEU A 363 21.22 -10.92 -6.73
CA LEU A 363 20.13 -10.53 -5.82
C LEU A 363 18.78 -11.19 -6.20
N ASN A 364 18.52 -11.36 -7.50
CA ASN A 364 17.32 -12.06 -7.96
C ASN A 364 17.42 -13.57 -7.66
N GLU A 365 18.58 -14.19 -7.92
CA GLU A 365 18.83 -15.60 -7.56
C GLU A 365 18.67 -15.85 -6.06
N LEU A 366 19.12 -14.90 -5.22
CA LEU A 366 18.89 -14.94 -3.78
C LEU A 366 17.39 -14.98 -3.45
N LEU A 367 16.59 -14.09 -4.04
CA LEU A 367 15.13 -14.02 -3.80
C LEU A 367 14.38 -15.23 -4.37
N ASP A 368 14.78 -15.72 -5.53
CA ASP A 368 14.17 -16.89 -6.19
C ASP A 368 14.46 -18.19 -5.43
N GLY A 369 15.53 -18.22 -4.63
CA GLY A 369 15.85 -19.33 -3.74
C GLY A 369 15.07 -19.38 -2.43
N LEU A 370 14.26 -18.36 -2.12
CA LEU A 370 13.49 -18.28 -0.86
C LEU A 370 12.12 -18.94 -0.99
N GLU A 371 11.62 -19.48 0.14
CA GLU A 371 10.22 -19.91 0.25
C GLU A 371 9.26 -18.72 0.05
N PRO A 372 8.06 -18.90 -0.53
CA PRO A 372 7.17 -17.79 -0.89
C PRO A 372 6.86 -16.82 0.27
N SER A 373 6.63 -17.35 1.48
CA SER A 373 6.35 -16.53 2.67
C SER A 373 7.58 -15.80 3.22
N GLU A 374 8.78 -16.31 2.96
CA GLU A 374 10.04 -15.69 3.34
C GLU A 374 10.41 -14.59 2.34
N ARG A 375 10.25 -14.88 1.04
CA ARG A 375 10.41 -13.89 -0.03
C ARG A 375 9.54 -12.66 0.20
N GLU A 376 8.25 -12.84 0.49
CA GLU A 376 7.33 -11.74 0.78
C GLU A 376 7.82 -10.88 1.96
N ARG A 377 8.29 -11.52 3.04
CA ARG A 377 8.83 -10.82 4.21
C ARG A 377 10.05 -9.97 3.86
N VAL A 378 10.97 -10.51 3.07
CA VAL A 378 12.20 -9.84 2.63
C VAL A 378 11.89 -8.67 1.68
N GLU A 379 10.97 -8.87 0.73
CA GLU A 379 10.54 -7.83 -0.20
C GLU A 379 9.84 -6.66 0.53
N LEU A 380 9.01 -6.95 1.55
CA LEU A 380 8.39 -5.92 2.39
C LEU A 380 9.43 -5.15 3.21
N ALA A 381 10.38 -5.84 3.83
CA ALA A 381 11.48 -5.20 4.56
C ALA A 381 12.31 -4.29 3.62
N ALA A 382 12.59 -4.78 2.41
CA ALA A 382 13.30 -4.05 1.37
C ALA A 382 12.56 -2.76 0.97
N GLN A 383 11.23 -2.82 0.87
CA GLN A 383 10.40 -1.65 0.58
C GLN A 383 10.50 -0.58 1.69
N VAL A 384 10.44 -0.97 2.96
CA VAL A 384 10.53 -0.06 4.11
C VAL A 384 11.89 0.66 4.13
N VAL A 385 12.99 -0.09 4.02
CA VAL A 385 14.34 0.49 4.01
C VAL A 385 14.56 1.41 2.80
N ARG A 386 14.04 1.03 1.62
CA ARG A 386 14.09 1.87 0.43
C ARG A 386 13.33 3.18 0.60
N GLN A 387 12.12 3.15 1.15
CA GLN A 387 11.32 4.35 1.41
C GLN A 387 12.08 5.30 2.34
N PHE A 388 12.67 4.77 3.41
CA PHE A 388 13.52 5.55 4.31
C PHE A 388 14.72 6.18 3.59
N ARG A 389 15.48 5.39 2.82
CA ARG A 389 16.64 5.90 2.03
C ARG A 389 16.23 7.03 1.08
N ASN A 390 15.08 6.91 0.41
CA ASN A 390 14.58 7.94 -0.49
C ASN A 390 14.20 9.23 0.26
N GLN A 391 13.63 9.12 1.46
CA GLN A 391 13.32 10.28 2.31
C GLN A 391 14.58 11.02 2.77
N VAL A 392 15.64 10.28 3.10
CA VAL A 392 16.95 10.86 3.44
C VAL A 392 17.54 11.57 2.21
N ARG A 393 17.51 10.94 1.03
CA ARG A 393 18.02 11.51 -0.23
C ARG A 393 17.30 12.79 -0.65
N SER A 394 15.99 12.89 -0.43
CA SER A 394 15.19 14.06 -0.80
C SER A 394 15.25 15.20 0.22
N GLY A 395 16.00 15.05 1.32
CA GLY A 395 16.10 16.05 2.39
C GLY A 395 14.87 16.10 3.29
N GLY A 396 13.99 15.10 3.24
CA GLY A 396 12.76 15.03 4.04
C GLY A 396 12.99 14.67 5.52
N ILE A 397 14.19 14.21 5.88
CA ILE A 397 14.56 13.90 7.27
C ILE A 397 15.90 14.57 7.58
N ASN A 398 15.89 15.58 8.46
CA ASN A 398 17.10 16.01 9.17
C ASN A 398 17.33 15.02 10.31
N VAL A 399 18.07 13.94 10.05
CA VAL A 399 18.62 13.13 11.13
C VAL A 399 19.68 14.00 11.79
N GLY A 400 19.42 14.42 13.03
CA GLY A 400 20.24 15.40 13.76
C GLY A 400 21.73 15.15 13.55
N GLY A 401 22.39 16.12 12.93
CA GLY A 401 23.84 16.13 12.84
C GLY A 401 24.42 16.16 14.25
N ALA A 402 25.29 15.21 14.56
CA ALA A 402 26.31 15.46 15.55
C ALA A 402 27.07 16.71 15.07
N SER A 403 26.93 17.80 15.82
CA SER A 403 27.78 18.98 15.61
C SER A 403 29.24 18.56 15.83
N PRO A 404 30.18 18.92 14.95
CA PRO A 404 31.60 18.79 15.23
C PRO A 404 31.97 19.91 16.21
N SER A 405 31.77 19.67 17.51
CA SER A 405 32.07 20.66 18.54
C SER A 405 32.47 19.97 19.84
N ALA A 406 33.65 19.32 19.84
CA ALA A 406 34.47 19.10 21.05
C ALA A 406 35.83 18.47 20.68
N LEU A 407 36.69 19.19 19.97
CA LEU A 407 38.14 19.01 20.12
C LEU A 407 38.65 20.26 20.85
N GLY A 408 38.86 20.10 22.16
CA GLY A 408 39.52 21.11 22.98
C GLY A 408 40.96 21.34 22.53
N PRO A 409 41.57 22.47 22.92
CA PRO A 409 42.92 22.81 22.47
C PRO A 409 43.92 21.83 23.07
N ILE A 410 44.59 21.05 22.21
CA ILE A 410 45.81 20.34 22.62
C ILE A 410 46.91 21.39 22.67
N GLY A 411 47.33 21.69 23.90
CA GLY A 411 48.39 22.63 24.21
C GLY A 411 49.73 22.20 23.63
N ALA A 412 50.54 23.23 23.40
CA ALA A 412 51.96 23.14 23.08
C ALA A 412 52.71 22.18 24.00
N LEU A 413 53.54 21.33 23.39
CA LEU A 413 54.97 21.12 23.71
C LEU A 413 55.62 20.32 22.59
#